data_AF-A0ABD2JGZ2-F1
#
_entry.id   AF-A0ABD2JGZ2-F1
#
_cell.length_a   1.000
_cell.length_b   1.000
_cell.length_c   1.000
_cell.angle_alpha   90.00
_cell.angle_beta   90.00
_cell.angle_gamma   90.00
#
_symmetry.space_group_name_H-M   'P 1'
#
loop_
_entity.id
_entity.type
_entity.pdbx_description
1 polymer ?
#
loop_
_entity_poly.entity_id
_entity_poly.type
_entity_poly.pdbx_seq_one_letter_code
_entity_poly.pdbx_strand_id
1 'polypeptide(L)'
;MDSPPPVGHVFFSGLNEPCSVDSVVEVVVNTKGGSSGVTPGEVSVFATSPAGLKQKCDVVRRENAFTSTFTPDRIGNWLIGILYEGEHIKGSPFPCQVFDASLVNVYGLDVGLIGQELTFTVDASRAGQGDVQAL
;
A
#
# COMPACT_ATOMS: atom_id res chain seq x y z
N MET A 1 -27.06 -21.66 -10.31
CA MET A 1 -26.57 -20.37 -9.78
C MET A 1 -25.17 -20.65 -9.30
N ASP A 2 -24.20 -20.51 -10.21
CA ASP A 2 -22.79 -20.72 -9.89
C ASP A 2 -22.33 -19.53 -9.05
N SER A 3 -21.94 -19.79 -7.81
CA SER A 3 -21.34 -18.79 -6.93
C SER A 3 -19.98 -18.39 -7.51
N PRO A 4 -19.61 -17.10 -7.55
CA PRO A 4 -18.31 -16.69 -8.07
C PRO A 4 -17.17 -17.39 -7.29
N PRO A 5 -16.10 -17.83 -7.99
CA PRO A 5 -15.01 -18.55 -7.35
C PRO A 5 -14.39 -17.69 -6.23
N PRO A 6 -14.08 -18.27 -5.06
CA PRO A 6 -13.51 -17.50 -3.97
C PRO A 6 -12.09 -17.05 -4.32
N VAL A 7 -11.94 -15.78 -4.73
CA VAL A 7 -10.63 -15.13 -4.85
C VAL A 7 -10.01 -15.13 -3.45
N GLY A 8 -8.87 -15.81 -3.32
CA GLY A 8 -8.33 -16.30 -2.07
C GLY A 8 -7.12 -15.49 -1.65
N HIS A 9 -7.34 -14.54 -0.75
CA HIS A 9 -6.31 -13.72 -0.11
C HIS A 9 -5.53 -12.80 -1.07
N VAL A 10 -5.70 -11.51 -0.86
CA VAL A 10 -4.85 -10.50 -1.49
C VAL A 10 -3.65 -10.30 -0.56
N PHE A 11 -2.46 -10.60 -1.07
CA PHE A 11 -1.22 -10.27 -0.40
C PHE A 11 -0.67 -9.02 -1.06
N PHE A 12 -0.46 -8.00 -0.25
CA PHE A 12 0.26 -6.82 -0.67
C PHE A 12 1.65 -6.98 -0.09
N SER A 13 2.69 -6.94 -0.92
CA SER A 13 4.04 -6.70 -0.41
C SER A 13 4.06 -5.24 0.06
N GLY A 14 3.66 -5.01 1.32
CA GLY A 14 3.53 -3.67 1.89
C GLY A 14 2.32 -3.41 2.80
N LEU A 15 1.55 -4.41 3.23
CA LEU A 15 0.52 -4.18 4.27
C LEU A 15 1.06 -4.27 5.72
N ASN A 16 2.23 -4.90 5.92
CA ASN A 16 2.90 -4.91 7.23
C ASN A 16 4.04 -3.88 7.32
N GLU A 17 4.45 -3.30 6.19
CA GLU A 17 5.50 -2.28 6.12
C GLU A 17 4.87 -1.03 5.50
N PRO A 18 5.05 0.16 6.08
CA PRO A 18 4.35 1.35 5.65
C PRO A 18 4.69 1.67 4.18
N CYS A 19 3.74 2.20 3.41
CA CYS A 19 3.92 2.51 1.99
C CYS A 19 4.47 3.92 1.82
N SER A 20 5.68 4.09 1.29
CA SER A 20 6.22 5.43 1.04
C SER A 20 5.67 6.05 -0.25
N VAL A 21 5.46 7.36 -0.26
CA VAL A 21 5.29 8.14 -1.50
C VAL A 21 6.41 7.81 -2.47
N ASP A 22 6.09 7.79 -3.76
CA ASP A 22 7.00 7.49 -4.87
C ASP A 22 7.62 6.07 -4.87
N SER A 23 7.23 5.21 -3.93
CA SER A 23 7.66 3.81 -3.90
C SER A 23 6.65 2.91 -4.60
N VAL A 24 7.14 1.93 -5.35
CA VAL A 24 6.28 0.98 -6.07
C VAL A 24 5.58 0.08 -5.06
N VAL A 25 4.25 0.13 -5.05
CA VAL A 25 3.40 -0.78 -4.29
C VAL A 25 2.98 -1.93 -5.22
N GLU A 26 3.33 -3.16 -4.83
CA GLU A 26 2.93 -4.37 -5.54
C GLU A 26 1.74 -5.05 -4.84
N VAL A 27 0.72 -5.35 -5.64
CA VAL A 27 -0.54 -5.99 -5.26
C VAL A 27 -0.58 -7.39 -5.86
N VAL A 28 -0.60 -8.41 -5.00
CA VAL A 28 -0.69 -9.82 -5.42
C VAL A 28 -2.06 -10.38 -5.06
N VAL A 29 -2.82 -10.76 -6.07
CA VAL A 29 -4.15 -11.35 -5.95
C VAL A 29 -4.05 -12.85 -6.17
N ASN A 30 -4.25 -13.63 -5.09
CA ASN A 30 -4.32 -15.08 -5.20
C ASN A 30 -5.79 -15.54 -5.37
N THR A 31 -5.99 -16.65 -6.08
CA THR A 31 -7.30 -17.26 -6.33
C THR A 31 -7.33 -18.64 -5.70
N LYS A 32 -8.39 -19.00 -4.92
CA LYS A 32 -8.46 -20.37 -4.35
C LYS A 32 -8.67 -21.36 -5.49
N GLY A 33 -7.66 -22.21 -5.73
CA GLY A 33 -7.61 -23.12 -6.88
C GLY A 33 -6.55 -22.78 -7.93
N GLY A 34 -5.73 -21.73 -7.71
CA GLY A 34 -4.72 -21.25 -8.64
C GLY A 34 -5.30 -20.33 -9.73
N SER A 35 -4.44 -19.72 -10.55
CA SER A 35 -4.89 -18.79 -11.60
C SER A 35 -5.52 -19.49 -12.81
N SER A 36 -5.50 -20.82 -12.85
CA SER A 36 -5.72 -21.64 -14.06
C SER A 36 -7.08 -21.39 -14.73
N GLY A 37 -8.11 -21.06 -13.95
CA GLY A 37 -9.47 -20.78 -14.45
C GLY A 37 -9.87 -19.30 -14.59
N VAL A 38 -8.99 -18.36 -14.21
CA VAL A 38 -9.31 -16.91 -14.24
C VAL A 38 -8.57 -16.25 -15.40
N THR A 39 -9.29 -15.50 -16.23
CA THR A 39 -8.64 -14.73 -17.30
C THR A 39 -8.18 -13.36 -16.80
N PRO A 40 -7.05 -12.81 -17.31
CA PRO A 40 -6.59 -11.48 -16.90
C PRO A 40 -7.61 -10.36 -17.13
N GLY A 41 -8.55 -10.54 -18.06
CA GLY A 41 -9.60 -9.56 -18.35
C GLY A 41 -10.72 -9.52 -17.30
N GLU A 42 -10.86 -10.56 -16.48
CA GLU A 42 -11.87 -10.62 -15.41
C GLU A 42 -11.40 -9.88 -14.15
N VAL A 43 -10.07 -9.78 -13.94
CA VAL A 43 -9.49 -9.10 -12.78
C VAL A 43 -9.09 -7.68 -13.14
N SER A 44 -9.60 -6.71 -12.40
CA SER A 44 -9.17 -5.31 -12.53
C SER A 44 -8.74 -4.73 -11.18
N VAL A 45 -7.65 -3.96 -11.20
CA VAL A 45 -7.10 -3.32 -10.01
C VAL A 45 -7.05 -1.81 -10.24
N PHE A 46 -7.41 -1.04 -9.21
CA PHE A 46 -7.31 0.41 -9.22
C PHE A 46 -6.93 0.95 -7.84
N ALA A 47 -6.20 2.05 -7.81
CA ALA A 47 -5.86 2.79 -6.61
C ALA A 47 -6.63 4.12 -6.59
N THR A 48 -7.35 4.40 -5.51
CA THR A 48 -8.04 5.68 -5.31
C THR A 48 -7.27 6.49 -4.28
N SER A 49 -6.85 7.69 -4.67
CA SER A 49 -6.09 8.58 -3.80
C SER A 49 -6.95 9.21 -2.71
N PRO A 50 -6.36 9.79 -1.65
CA PRO A 50 -7.08 10.56 -0.64
C PRO A 50 -7.93 11.71 -1.20
N ALA A 51 -7.60 12.21 -2.39
CA ALA A 51 -8.35 13.24 -3.09
C ALA A 51 -9.51 12.68 -3.95
N GLY A 52 -9.73 11.36 -3.95
CA GLY A 52 -10.74 10.68 -4.76
C GLY A 52 -10.32 10.42 -6.21
N LEU A 53 -9.05 10.65 -6.57
CA LEU A 53 -8.55 10.40 -7.92
C LEU A 53 -8.30 8.90 -8.11
N LYS A 54 -8.92 8.32 -9.14
CA LYS A 54 -8.81 6.90 -9.46
C LYS A 54 -7.72 6.65 -10.51
N GLN A 55 -6.73 5.86 -10.15
CA GLN A 55 -5.68 5.35 -11.02
C GLN A 55 -5.95 3.89 -11.37
N LYS A 56 -6.00 3.56 -12.66
CA LYS A 56 -6.05 2.18 -13.11
C LYS A 56 -4.66 1.56 -12.99
N CYS A 57 -4.59 0.34 -12.47
CA CYS A 57 -3.33 -0.38 -12.31
C CYS A 57 -3.29 -1.53 -13.32
N ASP A 58 -2.15 -1.72 -13.99
CA ASP A 58 -1.99 -2.80 -14.95
C ASP A 58 -1.92 -4.14 -14.21
N VAL A 59 -2.62 -5.14 -14.74
CA VAL A 59 -2.70 -6.48 -14.14
C VAL A 59 -1.94 -7.46 -15.02
N VAL A 60 -0.99 -8.17 -14.41
CA VAL A 60 -0.15 -9.16 -15.06
C VAL A 60 -0.42 -10.52 -14.44
N ARG A 61 -0.75 -11.51 -15.26
CA ARG A 61 -0.92 -12.89 -14.80
C ARG A 61 0.45 -13.53 -14.55
N ARG A 62 0.55 -14.21 -13.41
CA ARG A 62 1.65 -15.10 -13.00
C ARG A 62 1.10 -16.52 -12.84
N GLU A 63 1.97 -17.50 -12.66
CA GLU A 63 1.60 -18.93 -12.64
C GLU A 63 0.41 -19.21 -11.69
N ASN A 64 0.45 -18.70 -10.46
CA ASN A 64 -0.58 -18.94 -9.45
C ASN A 64 -1.27 -17.69 -8.90
N ALA A 65 -1.00 -16.51 -9.48
CA ALA A 65 -1.46 -15.22 -8.97
C ALA A 65 -1.64 -14.18 -10.07
N PHE A 66 -2.30 -13.08 -9.75
CA PHE A 66 -2.26 -11.84 -10.54
C PHE A 66 -1.45 -10.80 -9.78
N THR A 67 -0.56 -10.11 -10.47
CA THR A 67 0.25 -9.04 -9.92
C THR A 67 -0.16 -7.72 -10.55
N SER A 68 -0.29 -6.68 -9.75
CA SER A 68 -0.50 -5.31 -10.21
C SER A 68 0.39 -4.34 -9.45
N THR A 69 0.82 -3.25 -10.07
CA THR A 69 1.67 -2.25 -9.43
C THR A 69 1.07 -0.86 -9.56
N PHE A 70 1.33 -0.01 -8.56
CA PHE A 70 1.08 1.43 -8.63
C PHE A 70 2.11 2.18 -7.79
N THR A 71 2.22 3.48 -8.03
CA THR A 71 3.12 4.37 -7.27
C THR A 71 2.28 5.51 -6.72
N PRO A 72 2.08 5.62 -5.39
CA PRO A 72 1.31 6.70 -4.80
C PRO A 72 2.08 8.01 -4.87
N ASP A 73 1.38 9.08 -5.25
CA ASP A 73 1.94 10.42 -5.44
C ASP A 73 1.71 11.37 -4.25
N ARG A 74 1.06 10.87 -3.19
CA ARG A 74 0.69 11.68 -2.03
C ARG A 74 0.46 10.86 -0.77
N ILE A 75 0.73 11.51 0.35
CA ILE A 75 0.49 11.02 1.71
C ILE A 75 -1.00 10.88 1.97
N GLY A 76 -1.37 9.84 2.74
CA GLY A 76 -2.72 9.63 3.24
C GLY A 76 -3.24 8.23 2.98
N ASN A 77 -4.53 8.04 3.25
CA ASN A 77 -5.20 6.75 3.05
C ASN A 77 -5.62 6.56 1.59
N TRP A 78 -4.93 5.66 0.89
CA TRP A 78 -5.32 5.20 -0.43
C TRP A 78 -6.24 3.99 -0.33
N LEU A 79 -7.15 3.83 -1.29
CA LEU A 79 -8.07 2.69 -1.36
C LEU A 79 -7.78 1.86 -2.60
N ILE A 80 -7.40 0.60 -2.40
CA ILE A 80 -7.09 -0.33 -3.50
C ILE A 80 -8.33 -1.17 -3.80
N GLY A 81 -8.96 -0.85 -4.92
CA GLY A 81 -10.08 -1.60 -5.47
C GLY A 81 -9.60 -2.77 -6.31
N ILE A 82 -10.21 -3.93 -6.08
CA ILE A 82 -9.96 -5.14 -6.85
C ILE A 82 -11.33 -5.68 -7.24
N LEU A 83 -11.59 -5.72 -8.54
CA LEU A 83 -12.82 -6.28 -9.09
C LEU A 83 -12.53 -7.60 -9.77
N TYR A 84 -13.45 -8.53 -9.63
CA TYR A 84 -13.55 -9.77 -10.38
C TYR A 84 -14.89 -9.73 -11.14
N GLU A 85 -14.85 -9.86 -12.47
CA GLU A 85 -16.03 -9.76 -13.36
C GLU A 85 -16.83 -8.46 -13.16
N GLY A 86 -16.14 -7.37 -12.76
CA GLY A 86 -16.75 -6.06 -12.50
C GLY A 86 -17.29 -5.88 -11.09
N GLU A 87 -17.29 -6.90 -10.24
CA GLU A 87 -17.73 -6.82 -8.84
C GLU A 87 -16.57 -6.81 -7.86
N HIS A 88 -16.72 -6.07 -6.75
CA HIS A 88 -15.72 -6.05 -5.69
C HIS A 88 -15.53 -7.43 -5.08
N ILE A 89 -14.28 -7.89 -5.00
CA ILE A 89 -13.96 -9.08 -4.21
C ILE A 89 -14.15 -8.81 -2.72
N LYS A 90 -14.27 -9.87 -1.93
CA LYS A 90 -14.39 -9.76 -0.47
C LYS A 90 -13.23 -8.96 0.12
N GLY A 91 -13.55 -7.93 0.91
CA GLY A 91 -12.57 -7.06 1.57
C GLY A 91 -12.11 -5.88 0.72
N SER A 92 -12.43 -5.85 -0.58
CA SER A 92 -12.20 -4.68 -1.42
C SER A 92 -13.24 -3.58 -1.12
N PRO A 93 -12.85 -2.30 -1.13
CA PRO A 93 -11.49 -1.79 -1.29
C PRO A 93 -10.62 -1.96 -0.04
N PHE A 94 -9.33 -2.19 -0.25
CA PHE A 94 -8.33 -2.37 0.81
C PHE A 94 -7.65 -1.03 1.13
N PRO A 95 -7.55 -0.61 2.41
CA PRO A 95 -6.84 0.60 2.77
C PRO A 95 -5.32 0.42 2.64
N CYS A 96 -4.63 1.46 2.19
CA CYS A 96 -3.18 1.53 2.04
C CYS A 96 -2.71 2.88 2.59
N GLN A 97 -2.05 2.86 3.75
CA GLN A 97 -1.58 4.08 4.41
C GLN A 97 -0.24 4.49 3.80
N VAL A 98 -0.23 5.66 3.15
CA VAL A 98 0.96 6.22 2.51
C VAL A 98 1.57 7.33 3.36
N PHE A 99 2.89 7.27 3.56
CA PHE A 99 3.69 8.21 4.36
C PHE A 99 4.88 8.75 3.53
N ASP A 100 5.52 9.81 4.01
CA ASP A 100 6.75 10.37 3.42
C ASP A 100 7.79 10.62 4.52
N ALA A 101 8.80 9.74 4.56
CA ALA A 101 9.89 9.83 5.53
C ALA A 101 10.75 11.08 5.34
N SER A 102 10.81 11.66 4.14
CA SER A 102 11.61 12.87 3.87
C SER A 102 11.05 14.11 4.57
N LEU A 103 9.78 14.06 4.99
CA LEU A 103 9.15 15.13 5.75
C LEU A 103 9.35 15.01 7.26
N VAL A 104 10.04 13.96 7.72
CA VAL A 104 10.52 13.86 9.11
C VAL A 104 11.77 14.73 9.24
N ASN A 105 11.69 15.75 10.09
CA ASN A 105 12.83 16.63 10.35
C ASN A 105 13.36 16.39 11.77
N VAL A 106 14.68 16.26 11.90
CA VAL A 106 15.36 16.11 13.20
C VAL A 106 16.29 17.29 13.40
N TYR A 107 16.14 17.98 14.53
CA TYR A 107 16.96 19.15 14.87
C TYR A 107 17.37 19.15 16.34
N GLY A 108 18.44 19.88 16.69
CA GLY A 108 19.05 19.87 18.02
C GLY A 108 20.18 18.84 18.20
N LEU A 109 20.80 18.41 17.10
CA LEU A 109 21.93 17.46 17.11
C LEU A 109 23.31 18.16 17.22
N ASP A 110 23.33 19.42 17.65
CA ASP A 110 24.42 20.33 17.31
C ASP A 110 25.70 20.05 18.13
N VAL A 111 25.63 19.91 19.46
CA VAL A 111 26.76 19.48 20.31
C VAL A 111 26.25 19.05 21.70
N GLY A 112 26.69 17.88 22.21
CA GLY A 112 26.49 17.47 23.60
C GLY A 112 27.75 17.66 24.45
N LEU A 113 27.64 18.29 25.62
CA LEU A 113 28.73 18.34 26.61
C LEU A 113 28.76 17.03 27.41
N ILE A 114 29.97 16.52 27.70
CA ILE A 114 30.16 15.31 28.51
C ILE A 114 29.48 15.51 29.88
N GLY A 115 28.50 14.66 30.19
CA GLY A 115 27.73 14.71 31.43
C GLY A 115 26.44 15.53 31.39
N GLN A 116 26.03 16.07 30.23
CA GLN A 116 24.72 16.70 30.04
C GLN A 116 23.82 15.85 29.14
N GLU A 117 22.52 15.83 29.46
CA GLU A 117 21.48 15.24 28.65
C GLU A 117 21.30 16.07 27.37
N LEU A 118 21.52 15.45 26.21
CA LEU A 118 21.30 16.09 24.91
C LEU A 118 19.86 15.84 24.48
N THR A 119 19.08 16.91 24.31
CA THR A 119 17.71 16.83 23.78
C THR A 119 17.73 17.12 22.29
N PHE A 120 17.16 16.21 21.49
CA PHE A 120 16.84 16.45 20.09
C PHE A 120 15.32 16.48 19.92
N THR A 121 14.86 17.15 18.87
CA THR A 121 13.45 17.19 18.50
C THR A 121 13.23 16.47 17.18
N VAL A 122 12.19 15.64 17.14
CA VAL A 122 11.72 14.96 15.93
C VAL A 122 10.37 15.57 15.55
N ASP A 123 10.30 16.21 14.39
CA ASP A 123 9.04 16.69 13.81
C ASP A 123 8.62 15.75 12.66
N ALA A 124 7.62 14.91 12.93
CA ALA A 124 6.99 14.02 11.96
C ALA A 124 5.57 14.46 11.57
N SER A 125 5.17 15.70 11.91
CA SER A 125 3.79 16.19 11.77
C SER A 125 3.25 16.14 10.33
N ARG A 126 4.16 16.15 9.34
CA ARG A 126 3.83 16.13 7.91
C ARG A 126 4.11 14.79 7.23
N ALA A 127 4.73 13.83 7.92
CA ALA A 127 5.15 12.56 7.33
C ALA A 127 4.00 11.58 7.09
N GLY A 128 2.83 11.79 7.69
CA GLY A 128 1.73 10.82 7.66
C GLY A 128 1.77 9.85 8.83
N GLN A 129 0.83 8.89 8.87
CA GLN A 129 0.73 7.93 9.96
C GLN A 129 1.84 6.87 9.85
N GLY A 130 2.67 6.76 10.89
CA GLY A 130 3.75 5.78 11.03
C GLY A 130 4.26 5.74 12.48
N ASP A 131 5.02 4.71 12.83
CA ASP A 131 5.68 4.60 14.14
C ASP A 131 7.06 5.28 14.09
N VAL A 132 7.39 6.08 15.10
CA VAL A 132 8.70 6.73 15.23
C VAL A 132 9.49 6.04 16.35
N GLN A 133 10.60 5.40 15.99
CA GLN A 133 11.48 4.72 16.95
C GLN A 133 12.82 5.45 17.05
N ALA A 134 13.20 5.84 18.26
CA ALA A 134 14.54 6.30 18.59
C ALA A 134 15.28 5.17 19.31
N LEU A 135 16.45 4.76 18.79
CA LEU A 135 17.33 3.74 19.36
C LEU A 135 18.53 4.37 20.07
#